data_AF-A0A182EXF6-F1
#
_entry.id   AF-A0A182EXF6-F1
#
_cell.length_a   1.000
_cell.length_b   1.000
_cell.length_c   1.000
_cell.angle_alpha   90.00
_cell.angle_beta   90.00
_cell.angle_gamma   90.00
#
_symmetry.space_group_name_H-M   'P 1'
#
loop_
_entity.id
_entity.type
_entity.pdbx_description
1 polymer ?
#
loop_
_entity_poly.entity_id
_entity_poly.type
_entity_poly.pdbx_seq_one_letter_code
_entity_poly.pdbx_strand_id
1 'polypeptide(L)'
;MEQGIFEGDMVLLRFKYMSFFDINPKYDPVRINQLYEQAKWSILLEEFDHTEEEAMLFAALQLQATLQRDLPEPEAPEKDDVDLLLDELEQNLDAAAFNRKADLTQVPELADYLKYMK
;
A
#
# COMPACT_ATOMS: atom_id res chain seq x y z
N MET A 1 33.41 9.13 3.03
CA MET A 1 34.75 9.69 3.33
C MET A 1 34.77 11.21 3.50
N GLU A 2 34.28 12.05 2.58
CA GLU A 2 34.33 13.53 2.75
C GLU A 2 33.49 14.05 3.94
N GLN A 3 32.44 13.33 4.32
CA GLN A 3 31.64 13.60 5.52
C GLN A 3 32.05 12.71 6.71
N GLY A 4 33.17 12.00 6.62
CA GLY A 4 33.67 11.15 7.69
C GLY A 4 32.89 9.85 7.95
N ILE A 5 31.98 9.44 7.04
CA ILE A 5 31.24 8.16 7.13
C ILE A 5 32.05 7.03 6.47
N PHE A 6 32.14 5.90 7.16
CA PHE A 6 32.84 4.67 6.79
C PHE A 6 31.89 3.46 6.71
N GLU A 7 32.40 2.33 6.20
CA GLU A 7 31.63 1.09 6.12
C GLU A 7 31.27 0.56 7.52
N GLY A 8 29.99 0.22 7.72
CA GLY A 8 29.47 -0.23 9.01
C GLY A 8 28.96 0.88 9.93
N ASP A 9 29.14 2.15 9.56
CA ASP A 9 28.60 3.27 10.34
C ASP A 9 27.08 3.32 10.26
N MET A 10 26.46 3.66 11.39
CA MET A 10 25.01 3.83 11.50
C MET A 10 24.64 5.28 11.24
N VAL A 11 23.72 5.50 10.30
CA VAL A 11 23.17 6.82 9.98
C VAL A 11 21.66 6.83 10.17
N LEU A 12 21.14 7.98 10.58
CA LEU A 12 19.70 8.17 10.77
C LEU A 12 19.07 8.73 9.50
N LEU A 13 18.15 7.97 8.91
CA LEU A 13 17.25 8.49 7.89
C LEU A 13 16.03 9.13 8.57
N ARG A 14 15.84 10.43 8.34
CA ARG A 14 14.76 11.23 8.93
C ARG A 14 14.17 12.17 7.89
N PHE A 15 12.88 12.48 8.03
CA PHE A 15 12.25 13.58 7.33
C PHE A 15 12.81 14.89 7.88
N LYS A 16 13.61 15.58 7.06
CA LYS A 16 14.27 16.84 7.43
C LYS A 16 13.38 18.07 7.23
N TYR A 17 12.56 18.05 6.18
CA TYR A 17 11.70 19.17 5.80
C TYR A 17 10.25 18.80 6.11
N MET A 18 9.61 19.60 6.96
CA MET A 18 8.21 19.41 7.39
C MET A 18 7.22 19.95 6.34
N SER A 19 7.49 19.65 5.07
CA SER A 19 6.66 20.01 3.94
C SER A 19 6.52 18.77 3.07
N PHE A 20 5.38 18.10 3.18
CA PHE A 20 5.15 16.81 2.54
C PHE A 20 4.27 16.99 1.31
N PHE A 21 4.89 16.92 0.13
CA PHE A 21 4.17 16.99 -1.14
C PHE A 21 3.50 15.65 -1.47
N ASP A 22 2.25 15.72 -1.93
CA ASP A 22 1.46 14.63 -2.50
C ASP A 22 1.54 13.31 -1.71
N ILE A 23 1.22 13.35 -0.42
CA ILE A 23 1.08 12.11 0.37
C ILE A 23 -0.19 11.39 -0.11
N ASN A 24 -0.03 10.20 -0.69
CA ASN A 24 -1.14 9.40 -1.19
C ASN A 24 -1.23 8.02 -0.53
N PRO A 25 -2.27 7.72 0.26
CA PRO A 25 -2.43 6.42 0.94
C PRO A 25 -2.35 5.19 0.01
N LYS A 26 -2.74 5.33 -1.26
CA LYS A 26 -2.71 4.23 -2.23
C LYS A 26 -1.29 3.87 -2.69
N TYR A 27 -0.39 4.85 -2.74
CA TYR A 27 0.94 4.70 -3.33
C TYR A 27 2.08 4.82 -2.32
N ASP A 28 1.82 5.42 -1.15
CA ASP A 28 2.82 5.79 -0.16
C ASP A 28 2.70 5.05 1.20
N PRO A 29 2.31 3.75 1.28
CA PRO A 29 2.10 3.11 2.58
C PRO A 29 3.37 3.11 3.45
N VAL A 30 4.53 2.88 2.86
CA VAL A 30 5.82 2.90 3.58
C VAL A 30 6.19 4.31 4.02
N ARG A 31 6.03 5.31 3.14
CA ARG A 31 6.36 6.71 3.43
C ARG A 31 5.48 7.25 4.56
N ILE A 32 4.17 6.97 4.51
CA ILE A 32 3.22 7.34 5.55
C ILE A 32 3.58 6.68 6.87
N ASN A 33 3.87 5.38 6.87
CA ASN A 33 4.23 4.68 8.10
C ASN A 33 5.52 5.22 8.73
N GLN A 34 6.56 5.49 7.94
CA GLN A 34 7.81 6.07 8.47
C GLN A 34 7.61 7.50 8.99
N LEU A 35 6.75 8.29 8.34
CA LEU A 35 6.42 9.63 8.82
C LEU A 35 5.64 9.57 10.14
N TYR A 36 4.67 8.66 10.24
CA TYR A 36 3.93 8.36 11.47
C TYR A 36 4.87 7.95 12.60
N GLU A 37 5.78 6.99 12.36
CA GLU A 37 6.74 6.53 13.36
C GLU A 37 7.64 7.68 13.83
N GLN A 38 8.17 8.50 12.91
CA GLN A 38 8.97 9.67 13.29
C GLN A 38 8.17 10.64 14.16
N ALA A 39 6.94 11.00 13.77
CA ALA A 39 6.10 11.91 14.53
C ALA A 39 5.76 11.35 15.93
N LYS A 40 5.42 10.06 16.01
CA LYS A 40 5.14 9.36 17.27
C LYS A 40 6.32 9.45 18.22
N TRP A 41 7.54 9.15 17.76
CA TRP A 41 8.73 9.23 18.61
C TRP A 41 9.02 10.67 19.05
N SER A 42 8.86 11.65 18.17
CA SER A 42 9.07 13.04 18.52
C SER A 42 8.06 13.55 19.56
N ILE A 43 6.80 13.08 19.53
CA ILE A 43 5.81 13.40 20.57
C ILE A 43 6.16 12.72 21.90
N LEU A 44 6.47 11.42 21.88
CA LEU A 44 6.77 10.64 23.09
C LEU A 44 8.06 11.09 23.80
N LEU A 45 9.02 11.63 23.05
CA LEU A 45 10.27 12.17 23.57
C LEU A 45 10.19 13.67 23.89
N GLU A 46 8.99 14.26 23.82
CA GLU A 46 8.74 15.69 24.07
C GLU A 46 9.62 16.62 23.21
N GLU A 47 9.93 16.20 21.98
CA GLU A 47 10.64 17.05 21.00
C GLU A 47 9.72 18.16 20.45
N PHE A 48 8.41 17.98 20.57
CA PHE A 48 7.38 18.97 20.21
C PHE A 48 6.41 19.22 21.36
N ASP A 49 6.14 20.50 21.59
CA ASP A 49 5.11 20.95 22.52
C ASP A 49 3.73 20.53 22.03
N HIS A 50 2.92 20.02 22.94
CA HIS A 50 1.54 19.61 22.71
C HIS A 50 0.72 19.80 23.98
N THR A 51 -0.58 19.96 23.83
CA THR A 51 -1.53 20.07 24.94
C THR A 51 -1.88 18.69 25.51
N GLU A 52 -2.44 18.65 26.72
CA GLU A 52 -2.93 17.41 27.32
C GLU A 52 -4.02 16.73 26.46
N GLU A 53 -4.93 17.52 25.89
CA GLU A 53 -5.98 17.01 25.00
C GLU A 53 -5.39 16.38 23.72
N GLU A 54 -4.37 17.00 23.13
CA GLU A 54 -3.66 16.46 21.97
C GLU A 54 -2.90 15.18 22.32
N ALA A 55 -2.22 15.11 23.47
CA ALA A 55 -1.56 13.89 23.94
C ALA A 55 -2.54 12.71 24.06
N MET A 56 -3.71 12.96 24.66
CA MET A 56 -4.76 11.93 24.79
C MET A 56 -5.26 11.47 23.43
N LEU A 57 -5.45 12.39 22.48
CA LEU A 57 -5.84 12.07 21.11
C LEU A 57 -4.76 11.23 20.40
N PHE A 58 -3.48 11.62 20.50
CA PHE A 58 -2.37 10.87 19.91
C PHE A 58 -2.27 9.45 20.47
N ALA A 59 -2.45 9.28 21.78
CA ALA A 59 -2.47 7.97 22.41
C ALA A 59 -3.62 7.09 21.89
N ALA A 60 -4.82 7.66 21.74
CA ALA A 60 -5.97 6.94 21.21
C ALA A 60 -5.76 6.52 19.74
N LEU A 61 -5.20 7.40 18.91
CA LEU A 61 -4.87 7.09 17.50
C LEU A 61 -3.79 6.01 17.40
N GLN A 62 -2.76 6.07 18.25
CA GLN A 62 -1.73 5.03 18.31
C GLN A 62 -2.31 3.67 18.69
N LEU A 63 -3.23 3.62 19.66
CA LEU A 63 -3.92 2.39 20.05
C LEU A 63 -4.71 1.82 18.86
N GLN A 64 -5.50 2.66 18.18
CA GLN A 64 -6.30 2.24 17.02
C GLN A 64 -5.42 1.67 15.90
N ALA A 65 -4.32 2.36 15.56
CA ALA A 65 -3.38 1.89 14.53
C ALA A 65 -2.73 0.55 14.90
N THR A 66 -2.41 0.36 16.19
CA THR A 66 -1.83 -0.90 16.68
C THR A 66 -2.84 -2.05 16.60
N LEU A 67 -4.08 -1.82 17.03
CA LEU A 67 -5.15 -2.81 16.96
C LEU A 67 -5.44 -3.22 15.50
N GLN A 68 -5.48 -2.26 14.58
CA GLN A 68 -5.68 -2.53 13.15
C GLN A 68 -4.56 -3.34 12.51
N ARG A 69 -3.32 -3.19 12.99
CA ARG A 69 -2.19 -3.99 12.52
C ARG A 69 -2.29 -5.45 12.94
N ASP A 70 -2.84 -5.69 14.13
CA ASP A 70 -2.89 -7.02 14.74
C ASP A 70 -4.20 -7.77 14.40
N LEU A 71 -5.17 -7.09 13.78
CA LEU A 71 -6.33 -7.71 13.16
C LEU A 71 -5.89 -8.46 11.88
N PRO A 72 -6.41 -9.67 11.61
CA PRO A 72 -6.34 -10.20 10.26
C PRO A 72 -6.97 -9.15 9.33
N GLU A 73 -6.31 -8.92 8.19
CA GLU A 73 -6.72 -7.94 7.18
C GLU A 73 -8.24 -7.87 7.16
N PRO A 74 -8.86 -6.71 7.47
CA PRO A 74 -10.31 -6.62 7.41
C PRO A 74 -10.66 -7.11 6.01
N GLU A 75 -11.47 -8.16 5.91
CA GLU A 75 -12.15 -8.47 4.67
C GLU A 75 -12.75 -7.13 4.29
N ALA A 76 -12.14 -6.50 3.27
CA ALA A 76 -12.69 -5.30 2.72
C ALA A 76 -14.16 -5.63 2.46
N PRO A 77 -15.09 -4.68 2.53
CA PRO A 77 -16.30 -4.83 1.75
C PRO A 77 -15.90 -4.76 0.26
N GLU A 78 -15.06 -5.69 -0.20
CA GLU A 78 -14.82 -6.06 -1.60
C GLU A 78 -16.05 -6.85 -2.04
N LYS A 79 -17.17 -6.15 -2.14
CA LYS A 79 -17.82 -6.19 -3.43
C LYS A 79 -17.19 -5.05 -4.20
N ASP A 80 -16.14 -5.28 -4.97
CA ASP A 80 -15.81 -4.30 -6.02
C ASP A 80 -14.99 -4.90 -7.15
N ASP A 81 -13.69 -5.13 -7.05
CA ASP A 81 -12.93 -5.35 -8.28
C ASP A 81 -12.96 -6.80 -8.81
N VAL A 82 -12.87 -7.80 -7.94
CA VAL A 82 -12.80 -9.21 -8.36
C VAL A 82 -14.14 -9.73 -8.89
N ASP A 83 -15.25 -9.39 -8.23
CA ASP A 83 -16.59 -9.77 -8.67
C ASP A 83 -16.95 -9.08 -9.99
N LEU A 84 -16.59 -7.80 -10.17
CA LEU A 84 -16.78 -7.10 -11.45
C LEU A 84 -15.92 -7.69 -12.57
N LEU A 85 -14.66 -8.07 -12.27
CA LEU A 85 -13.78 -8.73 -13.22
C LEU A 85 -14.28 -10.13 -13.60
N LEU A 86 -14.88 -10.87 -12.66
CA LEU A 86 -15.49 -12.18 -12.93
C LEU A 86 -16.73 -12.04 -13.82
N ASP A 87 -17.61 -11.07 -13.54
CA ASP A 87 -18.80 -10.79 -14.35
C ASP A 87 -18.41 -10.35 -15.78
N GLU A 88 -17.35 -9.54 -15.92
CA GLU A 88 -16.83 -9.12 -17.22
C GLU A 88 -16.18 -10.28 -17.99
N LEU A 89 -15.49 -11.18 -17.29
CA LEU A 89 -14.90 -12.38 -17.88
C LEU A 89 -15.97 -13.35 -18.39
N GLU A 90 -17.03 -13.57 -17.61
CA GLU A 90 -18.16 -14.42 -17.98
C GLU A 90 -18.87 -13.90 -19.23
N GLN A 91 -19.17 -12.60 -19.29
CA GLN A 91 -19.76 -11.97 -20.47
C GLN A 91 -18.87 -12.10 -21.72
N ASN A 92 -17.55 -11.94 -21.57
CA ASN A 92 -16.61 -12.09 -22.68
C ASN A 92 -16.48 -13.54 -23.14
N LEU A 93 -16.50 -14.53 -22.22
CA LEU A 93 -16.44 -15.95 -22.57
C LEU A 93 -17.71 -16.39 -23.30
N ASP A 94 -18.88 -15.97 -22.85
CA ASP A 94 -20.16 -16.31 -23.48
C ASP A 94 -20.28 -15.68 -24.88
N ALA A 95 -19.80 -14.46 -25.07
CA ALA A 95 -19.71 -13.80 -26.37
C ALA A 95 -18.70 -14.47 -27.32
N ALA A 96 -17.59 -14.98 -26.78
CA ALA A 96 -16.59 -15.73 -27.55
C ALA A 96 -17.07 -17.14 -27.91
N ALA A 97 -17.83 -17.80 -27.02
CA ALA A 97 -18.42 -19.12 -27.23
C ALA A 97 -19.48 -19.09 -28.35
N PHE A 98 -20.26 -18.01 -28.47
CA PHE A 98 -21.21 -17.82 -29.57
C PHE A 98 -20.55 -17.67 -30.95
N ASN A 99 -19.29 -17.22 -31.01
CA ASN A 99 -18.54 -17.01 -32.26
C ASN A 99 -17.69 -18.21 -32.70
N ARG A 100 -17.50 -19.22 -31.84
CA ARG A 100 -16.67 -20.40 -32.18
C ARG A 100 -17.53 -21.65 -32.21
N LYS A 101 -18.07 -21.96 -33.39
CA LYS A 101 -18.21 -23.37 -33.79
C LYS A 101 -16.79 -23.93 -33.90
N ALA A 102 -16.26 -24.41 -32.78
CA ALA A 102 -14.89 -24.86 -32.65
C ALA A 102 -14.62 -26.04 -33.59
N ASP A 103 -13.65 -25.86 -34.47
CA ASP A 103 -13.10 -26.92 -35.30
C ASP A 103 -12.34 -27.90 -34.37
N LEU A 104 -12.83 -29.15 -34.28
CA LEU A 104 -12.40 -30.17 -33.31
C LEU A 104 -10.93 -30.61 -33.46
N THR A 105 -10.22 -30.12 -34.49
CA THR A 105 -8.83 -30.46 -34.80
C THR A 105 -7.82 -29.38 -34.43
N GLN A 106 -8.25 -28.24 -33.87
CA GLN A 106 -7.36 -27.12 -33.58
C GLN A 106 -6.63 -27.31 -32.24
N VAL A 107 -5.30 -27.20 -32.25
CA VAL A 107 -4.47 -27.23 -31.03
C VAL A 107 -4.64 -25.89 -30.30
N PRO A 108 -4.99 -25.87 -29.00
CA PRO A 108 -5.11 -24.63 -28.26
C PRO A 108 -3.73 -24.00 -28.02
N GLU A 109 -3.57 -22.73 -28.41
CA GLU A 109 -2.35 -21.93 -28.19
C GLU A 109 -2.67 -20.73 -27.29
N LEU A 110 -1.76 -20.40 -26.37
CA LEU A 110 -1.81 -19.16 -25.60
C LEU A 110 -0.96 -18.11 -26.34
N ALA A 111 -1.63 -17.26 -27.13
CA ALA A 111 -0.98 -16.20 -27.88
C ALA A 111 -1.65 -14.86 -27.54
N ASP A 112 -0.91 -13.99 -26.84
CA ASP A 112 -1.34 -12.62 -26.55
C ASP A 112 -0.12 -11.69 -26.37
N TYR A 113 -0.36 -10.38 -26.41
CA TYR A 113 0.65 -9.35 -26.22
C TYR A 113 0.78 -8.99 -24.74
N LEU A 114 1.82 -9.50 -24.08
CA LEU A 114 2.13 -9.18 -22.69
C LEU A 114 3.13 -8.01 -22.58
N LYS A 115 2.89 -7.13 -21.61
CA LYS A 115 3.85 -6.08 -21.23
C LYS A 115 4.79 -6.62 -20.16
N TYR A 116 6.02 -6.92 -20.54
CA TYR A 116 7.03 -7.47 -19.64
C TYR A 116 7.80 -6.35 -18.92
N MET A 117 7.90 -6.43 -17.59
CA MET A 117 8.90 -5.72 -16.79
C MET A 117 9.95 -6.72 -16.30
N LYS A 118 11.22 -6.43 -16.58
CA LYS A 118 12.38 -7.26 -16.21
C LYS A 118 12.98 -6.82 -14.88
#